data_AF-A0A7C3KZN0-F1
#
_entry.id   AF-A0A7C3KZN0-F1
#
_cell.length_a   1.000
_cell.length_b   1.000
_cell.length_c   1.000
_cell.angle_alpha   90.00
_cell.angle_beta   90.00
_cell.angle_gamma   90.00
#
_symmetry.space_group_name_H-M   'P 1'
#
loop_
_entity.id
_entity.type
_entity.pdbx_description
1 polymer ?
#
loop_
_entity_poly.entity_id
_entity_poly.type
_entity_poly.pdbx_seq_one_letter_code
_entity_poly.pdbx_strand_id
1 'polypeptide(L)'
;MAELTERAGNALQAAQRKAREAGARAIAVEHLLAGLLEQPDSVAVAVVRALGIEVSKLQREAARLIHATEPEPMPLSERLQVVVDLAAKESKRVGEQAVGTEHLLIAILREGDSLASRALQKLGVSADALRSALSRLEPGAARVASPVRGRISMQSSVLAVIDVQDSFLAPIAQKEKVVARCSFLVEVAGLLDVPIVVTEQYRERMGETTEALRRLLPPGVVRRDKLCFSSYRANGFEEDLAAMARKDIVLVGIESHICVTQTALDLHSAGYRVYVCEDATAARPPDAHGIAMRRLRH
;
A
#
# COMPACT_ATOMS: atom_id res chain seq x y z
N MET A 1 -14.95 16.87 -8.20
CA MET A 1 -15.07 15.40 -8.27
C MET A 1 -14.30 14.81 -7.12
N ALA A 2 -14.81 13.77 -6.45
CA ALA A 2 -14.08 13.10 -5.37
C ALA A 2 -12.83 12.39 -5.92
N GLU A 3 -11.73 12.44 -5.17
CA GLU A 3 -10.48 11.79 -5.54
C GLU A 3 -10.59 10.27 -5.30
N LEU A 4 -10.32 9.46 -6.34
CA LEU A 4 -10.41 8.00 -6.28
C LEU A 4 -9.08 7.41 -5.83
N THR A 5 -9.13 6.39 -4.96
CA THR A 5 -7.93 5.57 -4.69
C THR A 5 -7.47 4.87 -5.98
N GLU A 6 -6.19 4.53 -6.08
CA GLU A 6 -5.64 3.84 -7.26
C GLU A 6 -6.43 2.56 -7.61
N ARG A 7 -6.81 1.75 -6.62
CA ARG A 7 -7.64 0.55 -6.82
C ARG A 7 -9.04 0.88 -7.32
N ALA A 8 -9.67 1.93 -6.80
CA ALA A 8 -10.96 2.40 -7.29
C ALA A 8 -10.85 2.96 -8.73
N GLY A 9 -9.74 3.64 -9.06
CA GLY A 9 -9.40 4.08 -10.41
C GLY A 9 -9.23 2.89 -11.37
N ASN A 10 -8.46 1.87 -10.96
CA ASN A 10 -8.25 0.65 -11.74
C ASN A 10 -9.56 -0.13 -11.93
N ALA A 11 -10.47 -0.10 -10.95
CA ALA A 11 -11.77 -0.76 -11.03
C ALA A 11 -12.68 -0.03 -12.02
N LEU A 12 -12.62 1.31 -12.03
CA LEU A 12 -13.35 2.14 -12.98
C LEU A 12 -12.79 1.99 -14.40
N GLN A 13 -11.47 1.88 -14.57
CA GLN A 13 -10.84 1.56 -15.86
C GLN A 13 -11.24 0.16 -16.33
N ALA A 14 -11.27 -0.83 -15.43
CA ALA A 14 -11.76 -2.18 -15.75
C ALA A 14 -13.25 -2.17 -16.14
N ALA A 15 -14.07 -1.40 -15.43
CA ALA A 15 -15.46 -1.17 -15.76
C ALA A 15 -15.60 -0.52 -17.15
N GLN A 16 -14.76 0.46 -17.47
CA GLN A 16 -14.74 1.09 -18.78
C GLN A 16 -14.36 0.10 -19.89
N ARG A 17 -13.36 -0.78 -19.67
CA ARG A 17 -13.04 -1.85 -20.62
C ARG A 17 -14.22 -2.78 -20.84
N LYS A 18 -14.86 -3.24 -19.77
CA LYS A 18 -16.03 -4.13 -19.85
C LYS A 18 -17.22 -3.49 -20.55
N ALA A 19 -17.47 -2.21 -20.28
CA ALA A 19 -18.49 -1.44 -20.98
C ALA A 19 -18.17 -1.35 -22.48
N ARG A 20 -16.90 -1.11 -22.84
CA ARG A 20 -16.46 -1.10 -24.25
C ARG A 20 -16.55 -2.46 -24.92
N GLU A 21 -16.16 -3.53 -24.24
CA GLU A 21 -16.24 -4.92 -24.74
C GLU A 21 -17.70 -5.33 -24.99
N ALA A 22 -18.61 -4.87 -24.15
CA ALA A 22 -20.05 -5.00 -24.35
C ALA A 22 -20.63 -3.98 -25.34
N GLY A 23 -19.82 -3.06 -25.88
CA GLY A 23 -20.28 -1.91 -26.68
C GLY A 23 -21.27 -1.00 -25.94
N ALA A 24 -21.45 -1.16 -24.64
CA ALA A 24 -22.38 -0.37 -23.84
C ALA A 24 -22.10 1.12 -23.98
N ARG A 25 -23.17 1.93 -23.98
CA ARG A 25 -23.02 3.38 -24.06
C ARG A 25 -22.56 3.93 -22.71
N ALA A 26 -23.41 3.95 -21.68
CA ALA A 26 -22.97 4.33 -20.34
C ALA A 26 -22.15 3.23 -19.64
N ILE A 27 -21.14 3.61 -18.83
CA ILE A 27 -20.59 2.70 -17.81
C ILE A 27 -21.68 2.45 -16.77
N ALA A 28 -22.41 1.36 -16.95
CA ALA A 28 -23.43 0.92 -16.01
C ALA A 28 -22.81 0.27 -14.75
N VAL A 29 -23.63 0.09 -13.71
CA VAL A 29 -23.19 -0.41 -12.39
C VAL A 29 -22.67 -1.85 -12.48
N GLU A 30 -23.21 -2.63 -13.42
CA GLU A 30 -22.83 -4.01 -13.73
C GLU A 30 -21.38 -4.10 -14.20
N HIS A 31 -20.93 -3.13 -15.02
CA HIS A 31 -19.54 -3.03 -15.45
C HIS A 31 -18.63 -2.66 -14.29
N LEU A 32 -19.08 -1.76 -13.41
CA LEU A 32 -18.33 -1.39 -12.21
C LEU A 32 -18.19 -2.57 -11.25
N LEU A 33 -19.27 -3.31 -11.00
CA LEU A 33 -19.25 -4.52 -10.20
C LEU A 33 -18.27 -5.55 -10.80
N ALA A 34 -18.35 -5.78 -12.11
CA ALA A 34 -17.45 -6.71 -12.78
C ALA A 34 -15.98 -6.23 -12.73
N GLY A 35 -15.71 -4.92 -12.83
CA GLY A 35 -14.38 -4.33 -12.68
C GLY A 35 -13.82 -4.41 -11.25
N LEU A 36 -14.68 -4.31 -10.23
CA LEU A 36 -14.31 -4.50 -8.83
C LEU A 36 -13.93 -5.96 -8.54
N LEU A 37 -14.66 -6.91 -9.11
CA LEU A 37 -14.43 -8.35 -8.90
C LEU A 37 -13.21 -8.89 -9.66
N GLU A 38 -12.66 -8.14 -10.62
CA GLU A 38 -11.41 -8.49 -11.31
C GLU A 38 -10.15 -8.16 -10.50
N GLN A 39 -10.29 -7.49 -9.36
CA GLN A 39 -9.17 -7.16 -8.50
C GLN A 39 -9.10 -8.15 -7.32
N PRO A 40 -8.33 -9.25 -7.44
CA PRO A 40 -8.34 -10.36 -6.46
C PRO A 40 -7.93 -9.94 -5.04
N ASP A 41 -7.15 -8.86 -4.92
CA ASP A 41 -6.63 -8.29 -3.67
C ASP A 41 -7.37 -7.01 -3.25
N SER A 42 -8.51 -6.71 -3.88
CA SER A 42 -9.34 -5.57 -3.48
C SER A 42 -10.13 -5.87 -2.21
N VAL A 43 -10.42 -4.81 -1.45
CA VAL A 43 -11.30 -4.90 -0.28
C VAL A 43 -12.69 -5.41 -0.69
N ALA A 44 -13.18 -5.04 -1.88
CA ALA A 44 -14.43 -5.56 -2.43
C ALA A 44 -14.44 -7.10 -2.53
N VAL A 45 -13.37 -7.70 -3.06
CA VAL A 45 -13.24 -9.16 -3.16
C VAL A 45 -13.08 -9.81 -1.78
N ALA A 46 -12.30 -9.19 -0.88
CA ALA A 46 -12.14 -9.68 0.49
C ALA A 46 -13.48 -9.71 1.25
N VAL A 47 -14.29 -8.66 1.09
CA VAL A 47 -15.63 -8.56 1.69
C VAL A 47 -16.59 -9.61 1.11
N VAL A 48 -16.58 -9.83 -0.20
CA VAL A 48 -17.38 -10.88 -0.86
C VAL A 48 -17.03 -12.27 -0.29
N ARG A 49 -15.74 -12.57 -0.10
CA ARG A 49 -15.28 -13.82 0.52
C ARG A 49 -15.69 -13.93 1.99
N ALA A 50 -15.56 -12.84 2.77
CA ALA A 50 -15.95 -12.81 4.18
C ALA A 50 -17.47 -13.01 4.39
N LEU A 51 -18.29 -12.68 3.38
CA LEU A 51 -19.73 -12.96 3.36
C LEU A 51 -20.06 -14.39 2.91
N GLY A 52 -19.06 -15.25 2.67
CA GLY A 52 -19.25 -16.64 2.22
C GLY A 52 -19.68 -16.76 0.74
N ILE A 53 -19.54 -15.69 -0.05
CA ILE A 53 -19.91 -15.69 -1.46
C ILE A 53 -18.68 -16.08 -2.29
N GLU A 54 -18.84 -17.09 -3.14
CA GLU A 54 -17.80 -17.47 -4.08
C GLU A 54 -17.64 -16.39 -5.17
N VAL A 55 -16.45 -15.81 -5.27
CA VAL A 55 -16.15 -14.71 -6.21
C VAL A 55 -16.45 -15.12 -7.66
N SER A 56 -16.13 -16.36 -8.05
CA SER A 56 -16.41 -16.89 -9.39
C SER A 56 -17.90 -16.90 -9.72
N LYS A 57 -18.76 -17.20 -8.72
CA LYS A 57 -20.22 -17.21 -8.86
C LYS A 57 -20.75 -15.80 -9.06
N LEU A 58 -20.23 -14.84 -8.30
CA LEU A 58 -20.62 -13.43 -8.41
C LEU A 58 -20.13 -12.79 -9.72
N GLN A 59 -18.93 -13.14 -10.19
CA GLN A 59 -18.41 -12.73 -11.50
C GLN A 59 -19.29 -13.24 -12.66
N ARG A 60 -19.69 -14.52 -12.62
CA ARG A 60 -20.60 -15.09 -13.62
C ARG A 60 -21.96 -14.38 -13.65
N GLU A 61 -22.48 -14.02 -12.47
CA GLU A 61 -23.76 -13.32 -12.38
C GLU A 61 -23.65 -11.88 -12.86
N ALA A 62 -22.56 -11.16 -12.51
CA ALA A 62 -22.29 -9.81 -13.00
C ALA A 62 -22.13 -9.79 -14.53
N ALA A 63 -21.45 -10.78 -15.11
CA ALA A 63 -21.27 -10.89 -16.56
C ALA A 63 -22.60 -11.10 -17.31
N ARG A 64 -23.57 -11.80 -16.71
CA ARG A 64 -24.91 -12.02 -17.32
C ARG A 64 -25.76 -10.74 -17.39
N LEU A 65 -25.48 -9.77 -16.53
CA LEU A 65 -26.24 -8.51 -16.46
C LEU A 65 -25.75 -7.46 -17.49
N ILE A 66 -24.62 -7.71 -18.14
CA ILE A 66 -24.03 -6.82 -19.13
C ILE A 66 -24.68 -7.11 -20.50
N HIS A 67 -25.53 -6.20 -20.99
CA HIS A 67 -26.16 -6.29 -22.32
C HIS A 67 -25.36 -5.52 -23.38
N ALA A 68 -25.26 -6.12 -24.58
CA ALA A 68 -24.52 -5.54 -25.69
C ALA A 68 -25.21 -4.34 -26.32
N THR A 69 -24.46 -3.29 -26.66
CA THR A 69 -24.90 -2.18 -27.52
C THR A 69 -23.72 -1.73 -28.42
N GLU A 70 -23.66 -0.47 -28.87
CA GLU A 70 -22.56 0.06 -29.70
C GLU A 70 -21.97 1.35 -29.10
N PRO A 71 -20.65 1.63 -29.23
CA PRO A 71 -19.92 2.54 -28.33
C PRO A 71 -19.78 3.99 -28.82
N GLU A 72 -19.95 4.95 -27.89
CA GLU A 72 -19.52 6.36 -27.95
C GLU A 72 -18.91 6.76 -26.58
N PRO A 73 -18.10 7.84 -26.47
CA PRO A 73 -17.49 8.25 -25.20
C PRO A 73 -18.56 8.83 -24.27
N MET A 74 -18.97 8.06 -23.26
CA MET A 74 -20.19 8.39 -22.50
C MET A 74 -19.89 8.91 -21.08
N PRO A 75 -20.62 9.93 -20.60
CA PRO A 75 -20.62 10.38 -19.20
C PRO A 75 -21.18 9.32 -18.24
N LEU A 76 -20.95 9.49 -16.93
CA LEU A 76 -21.60 8.69 -15.90
C LEU A 76 -23.12 8.83 -16.02
N SER A 77 -23.86 7.73 -15.87
CA SER A 77 -25.32 7.81 -15.82
C SER A 77 -25.77 8.58 -14.58
N GLU A 78 -26.93 9.25 -14.65
CA GLU A 78 -27.51 9.99 -13.51
C GLU A 78 -27.60 9.12 -12.25
N ARG A 79 -27.92 7.84 -12.44
CA ARG A 79 -28.02 6.86 -11.34
C ARG A 79 -26.67 6.52 -10.73
N LEU A 80 -25.62 6.40 -11.55
CA LEU A 80 -24.26 6.20 -11.06
C LEU A 80 -23.74 7.45 -10.31
N GLN A 81 -24.15 8.65 -10.75
CA GLN A 81 -23.83 9.88 -10.03
C GLN A 81 -24.44 9.89 -8.62
N VAL A 82 -25.68 9.43 -8.46
CA VAL A 82 -26.33 9.27 -7.15
C VAL A 82 -25.55 8.30 -6.25
N VAL A 83 -25.08 7.17 -6.80
CA VAL A 83 -24.25 6.21 -6.05
C VAL A 83 -22.94 6.84 -5.60
N VAL A 84 -22.26 7.60 -6.46
CA VAL A 84 -21.02 8.30 -6.10
C VAL A 84 -21.25 9.31 -4.98
N ASP A 85 -22.35 10.06 -5.04
CA ASP A 85 -22.69 11.05 -4.00
C ASP A 85 -23.05 10.38 -2.66
N LEU A 86 -23.76 9.25 -2.70
CA LEU A 86 -24.05 8.44 -1.52
C LEU A 86 -22.76 7.84 -0.93
N ALA A 87 -21.83 7.40 -1.77
CA ALA A 87 -20.54 6.87 -1.34
C ALA A 87 -19.66 7.96 -0.70
N ALA A 88 -19.68 9.19 -1.23
CA ALA A 88 -19.00 10.33 -0.63
C ALA A 88 -19.59 10.74 0.72
N LYS A 89 -20.91 10.64 0.89
CA LYS A 89 -21.55 10.84 2.21
C LYS A 89 -21.15 9.73 3.18
N GLU A 90 -21.04 8.50 2.68
CA GLU A 90 -20.68 7.33 3.47
C GLU A 90 -19.22 7.40 3.96
N SER A 91 -18.26 7.81 3.11
CA SER A 91 -16.86 7.98 3.52
C SER A 91 -16.72 9.05 4.60
N LYS A 92 -17.40 10.20 4.43
CA LYS A 92 -17.40 11.27 5.44
C LYS A 92 -17.99 10.82 6.78
N ARG A 93 -19.04 9.98 6.76
CA ARG A 93 -19.68 9.45 7.97
C ARG A 93 -18.71 8.61 8.82
N VAL A 94 -17.76 7.93 8.18
CA VAL A 94 -16.74 7.12 8.86
C VAL A 94 -15.40 7.85 9.04
N GLY A 95 -15.35 9.17 8.75
CA GLY A 95 -14.16 10.00 8.92
C GLY A 95 -13.15 9.90 7.78
N GLU A 96 -13.49 9.28 6.66
CA GLU A 96 -12.61 9.11 5.51
C GLU A 96 -12.79 10.23 4.46
N GLN A 97 -11.65 10.81 4.05
CA GLN A 97 -11.60 11.89 3.06
C GLN A 97 -11.75 11.39 1.62
N ALA A 98 -11.45 10.10 1.36
CA ALA A 98 -11.51 9.48 0.05
C ALA A 98 -12.61 8.40 -0.02
N VAL A 99 -13.16 8.20 -1.21
CA VAL A 99 -14.20 7.18 -1.44
C VAL A 99 -13.54 5.84 -1.77
N GLY A 100 -13.47 4.96 -0.77
CA GLY A 100 -13.12 3.54 -0.93
C GLY A 100 -14.21 2.66 -1.60
N THR A 101 -13.83 1.43 -1.94
CA THR A 101 -14.70 0.43 -2.60
C THR A 101 -15.87 -0.02 -1.72
N GLU A 102 -15.65 -0.06 -0.42
CA GLU A 102 -16.60 -0.34 0.64
C GLU A 102 -17.72 0.70 0.70
N HIS A 103 -17.39 1.98 0.50
CA HIS A 103 -18.37 3.06 0.44
C HIS A 103 -19.23 2.98 -0.81
N LEU A 104 -18.63 2.64 -1.95
CA LEU A 104 -19.37 2.43 -3.20
C LEU A 104 -20.33 1.24 -3.09
N LEU A 105 -19.88 0.14 -2.48
CA LEU A 105 -20.71 -1.05 -2.29
C LEU A 105 -21.88 -0.79 -1.33
N ILE A 106 -21.63 -0.07 -0.22
CA ILE A 106 -22.69 0.40 0.67
C ILE A 106 -23.64 1.35 -0.09
N ALA A 107 -23.12 2.26 -0.90
CA ALA A 107 -23.92 3.22 -1.65
C ALA A 107 -24.84 2.57 -2.69
N ILE A 108 -24.39 1.49 -3.36
CA ILE A 108 -25.23 0.70 -4.27
C ILE A 108 -26.41 0.09 -3.51
N LEU A 109 -26.16 -0.49 -2.32
CA LEU A 109 -27.22 -1.06 -1.48
C LEU A 109 -28.20 0.01 -0.97
N ARG A 110 -27.71 1.25 -0.74
CA ARG A 110 -28.55 2.38 -0.30
C ARG A 110 -29.30 3.07 -1.43
N GLU A 111 -28.79 3.02 -2.65
CA GLU A 111 -29.52 3.47 -3.83
C GLU A 111 -30.75 2.60 -4.08
N GLY A 112 -30.68 1.30 -3.77
CA GLY A 112 -31.84 0.44 -3.55
C GLY A 112 -32.56 -0.07 -4.80
N ASP A 113 -32.52 0.68 -5.90
CA ASP A 113 -33.36 0.40 -7.07
C ASP A 113 -32.61 -0.25 -8.25
N SER A 114 -31.29 -0.17 -8.28
CA SER A 114 -30.45 -0.77 -9.32
C SER A 114 -30.50 -2.31 -9.32
N LEU A 115 -30.24 -2.91 -10.50
CA LEU A 115 -30.10 -4.36 -10.64
C LEU A 115 -28.98 -4.92 -9.75
N ALA A 116 -27.89 -4.16 -9.59
CA ALA A 116 -26.81 -4.49 -8.67
C ALA A 116 -27.28 -4.53 -7.20
N SER A 117 -28.08 -3.56 -6.75
CA SER A 117 -28.67 -3.58 -5.40
C SER A 117 -29.57 -4.80 -5.21
N ARG A 118 -30.44 -5.09 -6.19
CA ARG A 118 -31.34 -6.27 -6.15
C ARG A 118 -30.57 -7.59 -6.14
N ALA A 119 -29.49 -7.69 -6.90
CA ALA A 119 -28.63 -8.88 -6.92
C ALA A 119 -27.98 -9.11 -5.54
N LEU A 120 -27.48 -8.06 -4.90
CA LEU A 120 -26.91 -8.14 -3.55
C LEU A 120 -27.96 -8.50 -2.49
N GLN A 121 -29.15 -7.92 -2.56
CA GLN A 121 -30.27 -8.23 -1.66
C GLN A 121 -30.74 -9.67 -1.80
N LYS A 122 -30.83 -10.20 -3.05
CA LYS A 122 -31.14 -11.62 -3.29
C LYS A 122 -30.12 -12.57 -2.67
N LEU A 123 -28.89 -12.13 -2.50
CA LEU A 123 -27.82 -12.88 -1.83
C LEU A 123 -27.82 -12.68 -0.30
N GLY A 124 -28.84 -12.01 0.25
CA GLY A 124 -28.95 -11.76 1.70
C GLY A 124 -28.06 -10.63 2.22
N VAL A 125 -27.48 -9.81 1.33
CA VAL A 125 -26.58 -8.73 1.71
C VAL A 125 -27.37 -7.44 1.91
N SER A 126 -27.35 -6.92 3.13
CA SER A 126 -27.88 -5.59 3.47
C SER A 126 -26.75 -4.61 3.77
N ALA A 127 -27.03 -3.31 3.67
CA ALA A 127 -26.05 -2.26 3.99
C ALA A 127 -25.54 -2.39 5.45
N ASP A 128 -26.40 -2.76 6.39
CA ASP A 128 -26.04 -2.90 7.80
C ASP A 128 -25.27 -4.19 8.09
N ALA A 129 -25.60 -5.28 7.41
CA ALA A 129 -24.80 -6.51 7.45
C ALA A 129 -23.39 -6.24 6.90
N LEU A 130 -23.28 -5.42 5.85
CA LEU A 130 -22.02 -5.01 5.26
C LEU A 130 -21.21 -4.13 6.22
N ARG A 131 -21.82 -3.12 6.88
CA ARG A 131 -21.16 -2.33 7.94
C ARG A 131 -20.67 -3.19 9.08
N SER A 132 -21.50 -4.13 9.53
CA SER A 132 -21.15 -5.03 10.64
C SER A 132 -20.03 -5.99 10.26
N ALA A 133 -19.97 -6.43 8.99
CA ALA A 133 -18.87 -7.20 8.48
C ALA A 133 -17.58 -6.38 8.44
N LEU A 134 -17.65 -5.12 7.96
CA LEU A 134 -16.50 -4.20 7.98
C LEU A 134 -16.00 -3.94 9.40
N SER A 135 -16.88 -3.74 10.38
CA SER A 135 -16.48 -3.54 11.79
C SER A 135 -15.91 -4.79 12.45
N ARG A 136 -16.24 -6.00 11.97
CA ARG A 136 -15.70 -7.27 12.48
C ARG A 136 -14.40 -7.67 11.80
N LEU A 137 -14.21 -7.25 10.55
CA LEU A 137 -12.92 -7.25 9.89
C LEU A 137 -11.97 -6.20 10.49
N GLU A 138 -12.44 -5.42 11.48
CA GLU A 138 -11.76 -4.32 12.17
C GLU A 138 -11.34 -4.57 13.65
N PRO A 139 -10.55 -5.61 13.96
CA PRO A 139 -9.74 -5.65 15.18
C PRO A 139 -8.41 -4.89 15.01
N GLY A 140 -8.27 -4.01 14.00
CA GLY A 140 -7.00 -3.40 13.59
C GLY A 140 -6.77 -3.33 12.07
N ALA A 141 -7.82 -3.37 11.26
CA ALA A 141 -7.72 -3.23 9.82
C ALA A 141 -7.82 -1.76 9.35
N ALA A 142 -8.09 -0.80 10.25
CA ALA A 142 -8.18 0.62 9.99
C ALA A 142 -7.06 1.00 9.04
N ARG A 143 -7.48 1.32 7.81
CA ARG A 143 -6.74 2.19 6.93
C ARG A 143 -6.48 3.46 7.72
N VAL A 144 -5.34 3.46 8.41
CA VAL A 144 -4.62 4.67 8.69
C VAL A 144 -4.15 5.17 7.32
N ALA A 145 -5.08 5.76 6.53
CA ALA A 145 -4.77 7.08 6.04
C ALA A 145 -4.41 7.84 7.31
N SER A 146 -3.11 8.01 7.57
CA SER A 146 -2.70 8.73 8.76
C SER A 146 -3.35 10.10 8.70
N PRO A 147 -4.38 10.40 9.51
CA PRO A 147 -5.01 11.71 9.49
C PRO A 147 -4.10 12.75 10.15
N VAL A 148 -2.92 12.30 10.60
CA VAL A 148 -1.82 13.10 11.12
C VAL A 148 -0.63 12.85 10.20
N ARG A 149 -0.14 13.86 9.47
CA ARG A 149 1.18 13.76 8.82
C ARG A 149 2.17 13.22 9.85
N GLY A 150 2.84 12.10 9.53
CA GLY A 150 3.92 11.56 10.37
C GLY A 150 3.58 10.42 11.33
N ARG A 151 2.46 9.67 11.19
CA ARG A 151 2.31 8.38 11.90
C ARG A 151 2.64 7.21 11.00
N ILE A 152 3.49 6.32 11.51
CA ILE A 152 3.79 5.01 10.93
C ILE A 152 2.76 3.97 11.37
N SER A 153 2.56 2.95 10.56
CA SER A 153 1.67 1.81 10.83
C SER A 153 2.28 0.53 10.25
N MET A 154 2.11 -0.60 10.94
CA MET A 154 2.61 -1.91 10.51
C MET A 154 2.01 -2.31 9.16
N GLN A 155 0.74 -1.93 8.94
CA GLN A 155 -0.06 -2.17 7.76
C GLN A 155 0.41 -1.36 6.52
N SER A 156 1.23 -0.31 6.69
CA SER A 156 1.66 0.59 5.60
C SER A 156 3.17 0.78 5.49
N SER A 157 3.96 0.15 6.35
CA SER A 157 5.40 0.36 6.47
C SER A 157 6.24 -0.77 5.86
N VAL A 158 7.44 -0.42 5.40
CA VAL A 158 8.57 -1.31 5.12
C VAL A 158 9.74 -0.85 6.00
N LEU A 159 10.48 -1.79 6.57
CA LEU A 159 11.79 -1.51 7.15
C LEU A 159 12.86 -1.69 6.08
N ALA A 160 13.60 -0.63 5.79
CA ALA A 160 14.73 -0.65 4.87
C ALA A 160 16.05 -0.51 5.65
N VAL A 161 16.85 -1.58 5.64
CA VAL A 161 18.15 -1.68 6.31
C VAL A 161 19.25 -1.38 5.30
N ILE A 162 19.94 -0.26 5.49
CA ILE A 162 20.89 0.27 4.51
C ILE A 162 22.32 -0.01 4.96
N ASP A 163 23.00 -0.90 4.24
CA ASP A 163 24.46 -1.09 4.21
C ASP A 163 25.13 -1.28 5.59
N VAL A 164 24.44 -1.97 6.51
CA VAL A 164 24.93 -2.26 7.87
C VAL A 164 25.97 -3.38 7.84
N GLN A 165 27.14 -3.11 7.26
CA GLN A 165 28.24 -4.07 7.04
C GLN A 165 29.44 -3.75 7.97
N ASP A 166 30.15 -4.78 8.42
CA ASP A 166 31.24 -4.63 9.42
C ASP A 166 32.37 -3.71 8.94
N SER A 167 32.69 -3.70 7.64
CA SER A 167 33.73 -2.85 7.06
C SER A 167 33.42 -1.35 7.17
N PHE A 168 32.17 -0.96 6.94
CA PHE A 168 31.69 0.43 7.06
C PHE A 168 31.42 0.81 8.53
N LEU A 169 31.10 -0.15 9.38
CA LEU A 169 30.92 0.07 10.81
C LEU A 169 32.24 0.22 11.56
N ALA A 170 33.30 -0.46 11.16
CA ALA A 170 34.61 -0.44 11.83
C ALA A 170 35.12 0.97 12.20
N PRO A 171 34.97 2.01 11.34
CA PRO A 171 35.39 3.37 11.63
C PRO A 171 34.39 4.22 12.42
N ILE A 172 33.18 3.73 12.68
CA ILE A 172 32.10 4.49 13.32
C ILE A 172 32.20 4.33 14.84
N ALA A 173 32.38 5.45 15.55
CA ALA A 173 32.62 5.45 17.00
C ALA A 173 31.47 4.85 17.83
N GLN A 174 30.23 4.93 17.35
CA GLN A 174 29.03 4.39 18.02
C GLN A 174 28.47 3.14 17.33
N LYS A 175 29.32 2.37 16.64
CA LYS A 175 28.89 1.22 15.82
C LYS A 175 28.07 0.20 16.62
N GLU A 176 28.46 -0.13 17.84
CA GLU A 176 27.76 -1.11 18.68
C GLU A 176 26.33 -0.63 19.00
N LYS A 177 26.18 0.66 19.30
CA LYS A 177 24.87 1.28 19.55
C LYS A 177 24.00 1.25 18.30
N VAL A 178 24.56 1.59 17.14
CA VAL A 178 23.82 1.59 15.86
C VAL A 178 23.37 0.19 15.50
N VAL A 179 24.26 -0.80 15.59
CA VAL A 179 23.94 -2.22 15.35
C VAL A 179 22.84 -2.68 16.30
N ALA A 180 22.94 -2.38 17.59
CA ALA A 180 21.91 -2.76 18.57
C ALA A 180 20.55 -2.12 18.27
N ARG A 181 20.50 -0.85 17.83
CA ARG A 181 19.25 -0.18 17.46
C ARG A 181 18.67 -0.71 16.16
N CYS A 182 19.51 -1.04 15.17
CA CYS A 182 19.06 -1.70 13.95
C CYS A 182 18.52 -3.10 14.23
N SER A 183 19.22 -3.91 15.03
CA SER A 183 18.77 -5.24 15.48
C SER A 183 17.40 -5.17 16.15
N PHE A 184 17.22 -4.24 17.10
CA PHE A 184 15.94 -4.02 17.77
C PHE A 184 14.81 -3.72 16.78
N LEU A 185 15.05 -2.85 15.78
CA LEU A 185 14.04 -2.51 14.78
C LEU A 185 13.76 -3.67 13.82
N VAL A 186 14.76 -4.49 13.48
CA VAL A 186 14.57 -5.72 12.69
C VAL A 186 13.73 -6.74 13.47
N GLU A 187 13.99 -6.93 14.76
CA GLU A 187 13.19 -7.81 15.62
C GLU A 187 11.74 -7.33 15.72
N VAL A 188 11.54 -6.04 15.96
CA VAL A 188 10.20 -5.43 16.00
C VAL A 188 9.49 -5.60 14.65
N ALA A 189 10.18 -5.37 13.53
CA ALA A 189 9.59 -5.56 12.20
C ALA A 189 9.19 -7.03 11.96
N GLY A 190 10.04 -7.98 12.36
CA GLY A 190 9.73 -9.41 12.27
C GLY A 190 8.54 -9.84 13.13
N LEU A 191 8.44 -9.34 14.38
CA LEU A 191 7.32 -9.63 15.29
C LEU A 191 5.98 -9.08 14.79
N LEU A 192 6.02 -8.00 14.01
CA LEU A 192 4.85 -7.27 13.53
C LEU A 192 4.52 -7.56 12.05
N ASP A 193 5.19 -8.55 11.45
CA ASP A 193 5.07 -8.91 10.02
C ASP A 193 5.25 -7.70 9.08
N VAL A 194 6.13 -6.77 9.46
CA VAL A 194 6.52 -5.63 8.63
C VAL A 194 7.59 -6.11 7.63
N PRO A 195 7.38 -5.96 6.31
CA PRO A 195 8.34 -6.37 5.31
C PRO A 195 9.69 -5.68 5.51
N ILE A 196 10.77 -6.43 5.31
CA ILE A 196 12.14 -5.95 5.45
C ILE A 196 12.83 -6.05 4.08
N VAL A 197 13.52 -4.98 3.70
CA VAL A 197 14.47 -4.98 2.58
C VAL A 197 15.84 -4.58 3.09
N VAL A 198 16.88 -5.26 2.62
CA VAL A 198 18.26 -4.98 3.02
C VAL A 198 19.09 -4.65 1.79
N THR A 199 19.95 -3.64 1.88
CA THR A 199 20.99 -3.40 0.88
C THR A 199 22.37 -3.55 1.46
N GLU A 200 23.30 -3.94 0.61
CA GLU A 200 24.73 -4.02 0.92
C GLU A 200 25.50 -3.31 -0.19
N GLN A 201 26.43 -2.44 0.20
CA GLN A 201 27.28 -1.71 -0.71
C GLN A 201 28.50 -2.57 -1.04
N TYR A 202 28.64 -2.95 -2.31
CA TYR A 202 29.75 -3.72 -2.87
C TYR A 202 30.14 -4.94 -2.01
N ARG A 203 29.20 -5.88 -1.82
CA ARG A 203 29.32 -7.06 -0.94
C ARG A 203 30.62 -7.82 -1.12
N GLU A 204 31.05 -8.04 -2.37
CA GLU A 204 32.29 -8.77 -2.68
C GLU A 204 33.51 -8.15 -1.96
N ARG A 205 33.58 -6.82 -1.90
CA ARG A 205 34.71 -6.09 -1.31
C ARG A 205 34.49 -5.68 0.15
N MET A 206 33.26 -5.37 0.52
CA MET A 206 32.92 -4.75 1.81
C MET A 206 32.29 -5.75 2.80
N GLY A 207 32.08 -6.99 2.36
CA GLY A 207 31.48 -8.04 3.17
C GLY A 207 29.95 -7.95 3.21
N GLU A 208 29.35 -8.81 4.01
CA GLU A 208 27.90 -8.88 4.18
C GLU A 208 27.41 -7.96 5.31
N THR A 209 26.09 -7.83 5.41
CA THR A 209 25.41 -7.29 6.60
C THR A 209 25.94 -7.98 7.86
N THR A 210 26.10 -7.23 8.96
CA THR A 210 26.66 -7.79 10.20
C THR A 210 25.94 -9.07 10.63
N GLU A 211 26.70 -9.97 11.26
CA GLU A 211 26.13 -11.21 11.77
C GLU A 211 24.97 -10.99 12.76
N ALA A 212 25.07 -9.94 13.58
CA ALA A 212 24.03 -9.58 14.55
C ALA A 212 22.66 -9.34 13.89
N LEU A 213 22.62 -8.64 12.75
CA LEU A 213 21.36 -8.45 12.01
C LEU A 213 20.96 -9.70 11.23
N ARG A 214 21.92 -10.38 10.57
CA ARG A 214 21.63 -11.57 9.75
C ARG A 214 20.91 -12.68 10.51
N ARG A 215 21.21 -12.85 11.80
CA ARG A 215 20.54 -13.84 12.68
C ARG A 215 19.08 -13.50 12.99
N LEU A 216 18.69 -12.23 12.86
CA LEU A 216 17.35 -11.73 13.19
C LEU A 216 16.46 -11.59 11.95
N LEU A 217 17.07 -11.54 10.77
CA LEU A 217 16.34 -11.40 9.51
C LEU A 217 15.52 -12.66 9.20
N PRO A 218 14.26 -12.50 8.74
CA PRO A 218 13.42 -13.64 8.38
C PRO A 218 14.00 -14.40 7.17
N PRO A 219 13.72 -15.71 7.04
CA PRO A 219 14.11 -16.49 5.88
C PRO A 219 13.57 -15.87 4.58
N GLY A 220 14.40 -15.80 3.54
CA GLY A 220 13.98 -15.27 2.24
C GLY A 220 13.87 -13.74 2.17
N VAL A 221 14.34 -13.00 3.19
CA VAL A 221 14.40 -11.54 3.12
C VAL A 221 15.16 -11.08 1.87
N VAL A 222 14.64 -10.05 1.22
CA VAL A 222 15.27 -9.44 0.05
C VAL A 222 16.57 -8.77 0.47
N ARG A 223 17.67 -9.16 -0.19
CA ARG A 223 19.01 -8.58 0.02
C ARG A 223 19.59 -8.17 -1.34
N ARG A 224 19.81 -6.88 -1.53
CA ARG A 224 20.32 -6.33 -2.79
C ARG A 224 21.75 -5.84 -2.62
N ASP A 225 22.65 -6.37 -3.44
CA ASP A 225 23.98 -5.80 -3.61
C ASP A 225 23.91 -4.58 -4.55
N LYS A 226 24.69 -3.54 -4.26
CA LYS A 226 24.70 -2.31 -5.06
C LYS A 226 26.07 -1.64 -5.10
N LEU A 227 26.30 -0.91 -6.19
CA LEU A 227 27.43 0.01 -6.34
C LEU A 227 27.02 1.49 -6.24
N CYS A 228 25.74 1.80 -6.47
CA CYS A 228 25.21 3.15 -6.30
C CYS A 228 24.95 3.46 -4.82
N PHE A 229 25.11 4.74 -4.44
CA PHE A 229 24.89 5.15 -3.05
C PHE A 229 23.42 5.06 -2.64
N SER A 230 22.50 5.57 -3.46
CA SER A 230 21.07 5.43 -3.22
C SER A 230 20.64 3.98 -3.41
N SER A 231 20.09 3.38 -2.36
CA SER A 231 19.48 2.04 -2.39
C SER A 231 18.26 2.00 -3.28
N TYR A 232 17.51 3.10 -3.39
CA TYR A 232 16.36 3.17 -4.32
C TYR A 232 16.77 2.97 -5.78
N ARG A 233 18.01 3.35 -6.12
CA ARG A 233 18.57 3.19 -7.47
C ARG A 233 19.29 1.85 -7.67
N ALA A 234 19.29 0.98 -6.66
CA ALA A 234 19.86 -0.35 -6.80
C ALA A 234 18.94 -1.22 -7.68
N ASN A 235 19.55 -2.08 -8.50
CA ASN A 235 18.81 -2.93 -9.43
C ASN A 235 17.82 -3.85 -8.67
N GLY A 236 16.53 -3.75 -8.99
CA GLY A 236 15.47 -4.55 -8.38
C GLY A 236 14.84 -3.93 -7.13
N PHE A 237 15.41 -2.86 -6.56
CA PHE A 237 14.93 -2.32 -5.28
C PHE A 237 13.57 -1.61 -5.41
N GLU A 238 13.34 -0.90 -6.51
CA GLU A 238 12.06 -0.27 -6.79
C GLU A 238 10.96 -1.33 -6.96
N GLU A 239 11.24 -2.39 -7.71
CA GLU A 239 10.34 -3.50 -7.94
C GLU A 239 10.00 -4.24 -6.63
N ASP A 240 10.98 -4.43 -5.76
CA ASP A 240 10.77 -5.03 -4.44
C ASP A 240 9.82 -4.17 -3.59
N LEU A 241 10.05 -2.84 -3.55
CA LEU A 241 9.17 -1.94 -2.81
C LEU A 241 7.76 -1.86 -3.41
N ALA A 242 7.65 -1.89 -4.73
CA ALA A 242 6.36 -1.91 -5.42
C ALA A 242 5.59 -3.19 -5.09
N ALA A 243 6.27 -4.35 -5.09
CA ALA A 243 5.67 -5.64 -4.75
C ALA A 243 5.16 -5.70 -3.30
N MET A 244 5.80 -4.99 -2.38
CA MET A 244 5.34 -4.90 -0.98
C MET A 244 4.07 -4.05 -0.80
N ALA A 245 3.70 -3.23 -1.79
CA ALA A 245 2.49 -2.40 -1.81
C ALA A 245 2.30 -1.52 -0.56
N ARG A 246 3.40 -1.04 0.02
CA ARG A 246 3.47 -0.11 1.16
C ARG A 246 3.71 1.33 0.66
N LYS A 247 3.71 2.32 1.55
CA LYS A 247 4.11 3.72 1.24
C LYS A 247 4.97 4.38 2.31
N ASP A 248 4.98 3.87 3.54
CA ASP A 248 5.87 4.35 4.60
C ASP A 248 7.18 3.54 4.56
N ILE A 249 8.32 4.20 4.49
CA ILE A 249 9.64 3.56 4.52
C ILE A 249 10.36 4.02 5.77
N VAL A 250 10.60 3.08 6.68
CA VAL A 250 11.41 3.28 7.88
C VAL A 250 12.85 2.93 7.52
N LEU A 251 13.73 3.93 7.55
CA LEU A 251 15.14 3.77 7.17
C LEU A 251 16.03 3.66 8.40
N VAL A 252 16.91 2.66 8.37
CA VAL A 252 17.98 2.43 9.35
C VAL A 252 19.29 2.15 8.60
N GLY A 253 20.42 2.33 9.28
CA GLY A 253 21.72 1.92 8.76
C GLY A 253 22.68 3.07 8.44
N ILE A 254 23.63 2.81 7.55
CA ILE A 254 24.81 3.67 7.35
C ILE A 254 25.15 3.82 5.85
N GLU A 255 25.91 4.82 5.43
CA GLU A 255 26.22 6.03 6.20
C GLU A 255 25.11 7.06 6.08
N SER A 256 24.75 7.68 7.21
CA SER A 256 23.66 8.66 7.31
C SER A 256 23.75 9.77 6.28
N HIS A 257 24.95 10.30 6.03
CA HIS A 257 25.21 11.41 5.11
C HIS A 257 25.33 11.03 3.62
N ILE A 258 25.46 9.74 3.31
CA ILE A 258 25.63 9.22 1.94
C ILE A 258 24.45 8.32 1.61
N CYS A 259 24.56 7.01 1.87
CA CYS A 259 23.59 6.02 1.39
C CYS A 259 22.21 6.28 1.96
N VAL A 260 22.08 6.55 3.27
CA VAL A 260 20.78 6.83 3.89
C VAL A 260 20.19 8.12 3.35
N THR A 261 20.96 9.21 3.29
CA THR A 261 20.46 10.51 2.78
C THR A 261 20.02 10.43 1.32
N GLN A 262 20.86 9.86 0.44
CA GLN A 262 20.54 9.74 -0.99
C GLN A 262 19.31 8.84 -1.19
N THR A 263 19.23 7.73 -0.46
CA THR A 263 18.06 6.84 -0.48
C THR A 263 16.79 7.56 -0.02
N ALA A 264 16.86 8.31 1.08
CA ALA A 264 15.72 9.04 1.61
C ALA A 264 15.20 10.10 0.63
N LEU A 265 16.10 10.84 -0.03
CA LEU A 265 15.74 11.87 -1.02
C LEU A 265 15.11 11.25 -2.27
N ASP A 266 15.67 10.16 -2.78
CA ASP A 266 15.12 9.48 -3.96
C ASP A 266 13.76 8.84 -3.66
N LEU A 267 13.62 8.18 -2.49
CA LEU A 267 12.34 7.63 -2.04
C LEU A 267 11.28 8.72 -1.87
N HIS A 268 11.65 9.87 -1.28
CA HIS A 268 10.75 10.99 -1.13
C HIS A 268 10.31 11.56 -2.49
N SER A 269 11.26 11.69 -3.43
CA SER A 269 10.98 12.13 -4.80
C SER A 269 10.09 11.17 -5.56
N ALA A 270 10.20 9.87 -5.26
CA ALA A 270 9.33 8.80 -5.77
C ALA A 270 7.95 8.72 -5.08
N GLY A 271 7.65 9.62 -4.14
CA GLY A 271 6.35 9.71 -3.48
C GLY A 271 6.17 8.77 -2.27
N TYR A 272 7.25 8.21 -1.73
CA TYR A 272 7.21 7.49 -0.45
C TYR A 272 7.27 8.46 0.73
N ARG A 273 6.67 8.05 1.85
CA ARG A 273 6.80 8.73 3.14
C ARG A 273 7.98 8.12 3.88
N VAL A 274 9.03 8.91 4.12
CA VAL A 274 10.30 8.40 4.63
C VAL A 274 10.47 8.80 6.10
N TYR A 275 10.82 7.83 6.94
CA TYR A 275 11.07 8.00 8.36
C TYR A 275 12.47 7.48 8.66
N VAL A 276 13.42 8.39 8.90
CA VAL A 276 14.80 8.03 9.22
C VAL A 276 14.93 7.90 10.73
N CYS A 277 15.29 6.71 11.21
CA CYS A 277 15.56 6.48 12.63
C CYS A 277 16.94 7.03 12.99
N GLU A 278 16.99 8.28 13.44
CA GLU A 278 18.24 8.99 13.79
C GLU A 278 19.15 8.16 14.70
N ASP A 279 18.59 7.51 15.73
CA ASP A 279 19.32 6.67 16.69
C ASP A 279 19.79 5.30 16.14
N ALA A 280 19.29 4.90 14.97
CA ALA A 280 19.68 3.70 14.23
C ALA A 280 20.44 4.04 12.94
N THR A 281 21.01 5.25 12.84
CA THR A 281 21.90 5.64 11.75
C THR A 281 23.16 6.30 12.28
N ALA A 282 24.23 6.28 11.49
CA ALA A 282 25.49 6.92 11.85
C ALA A 282 26.33 7.25 10.62
N ALA A 283 27.38 8.03 10.80
CA ALA A 283 28.35 8.35 9.76
C ALA A 283 29.74 8.52 10.38
N ARG A 284 30.75 8.48 9.51
CA ARG A 284 32.09 8.99 9.79
C ARG A 284 32.38 10.17 8.86
N PRO A 285 32.88 11.30 9.38
CA PRO A 285 33.09 11.66 10.79
C PRO A 285 31.76 11.94 11.55
N PRO A 286 31.75 11.97 12.90
CA PRO A 286 30.51 12.08 13.70
C PRO A 286 29.66 13.33 13.41
N ASP A 287 30.29 14.44 13.05
CA ASP A 287 29.62 15.68 12.65
C ASP A 287 28.81 15.53 11.35
N ALA A 288 29.24 14.64 10.44
CA ALA A 288 28.53 14.34 9.20
C ALA A 288 27.13 13.77 9.47
N HIS A 289 26.96 13.01 10.55
CA HIS A 289 25.66 12.48 10.95
C HIS A 289 24.67 13.60 11.30
N GLY A 290 25.09 14.56 12.13
CA GLY A 290 24.25 15.72 12.49
C GLY A 290 23.92 16.60 11.29
N ILE A 291 24.85 16.77 10.34
CA ILE A 291 24.62 17.49 9.07
C ILE A 291 23.55 16.75 8.24
N ALA A 292 23.66 15.43 8.11
CA ALA A 292 22.69 14.61 7.39
C ALA A 292 21.28 14.73 8.00
N MET A 293 21.15 14.62 9.32
CA MET A 293 19.86 14.72 10.01
C MET A 293 19.23 16.10 9.84
N ARG A 294 20.01 17.18 9.85
CA ARG A 294 19.50 18.52 9.54
C ARG A 294 18.99 18.62 8.10
N ARG A 295 19.73 18.06 7.15
CA ARG A 295 19.33 18.05 5.73
C ARG A 295 18.02 17.30 5.51
N LEU A 296 17.81 16.19 6.20
CA LEU A 296 16.62 15.33 6.05
C LEU A 296 15.36 15.84 6.76
N ARG A 297 15.47 16.90 7.57
CA ARG A 297 14.32 17.55 8.22
C ARG A 297 13.59 18.56 7.32
N HIS A 298 14.17 18.91 6.17
CA HIS A 298 13.66 19.88 5.20
C HIS A 298 13.16 19.17 3.95
#